data_AF-A0A2V7FCX8-F1
#
_entry.id   AF-A0A2V7FCX8-F1
#
_cell.length_a   1.000
_cell.length_b   1.000
_cell.length_c   1.000
_cell.angle_alpha   90.00
_cell.angle_beta   90.00
_cell.angle_gamma   90.00
#
_symmetry.space_group_name_H-M   'P 1'
#
loop_
_entity.id
_entity.type
_entity.pdbx_description
1 polymer ?
#
loop_
_entity_poly.entity_id
_entity_poly.type
_entity_poly.pdbx_seq_one_letter_code
_entity_poly.pdbx_strand_id
1 'polypeptide(L)'
;LTHAEALRRGVKCHVASHDLAGASNGRATGEDGGCLKLVFDGATEKVLGVQMVSWAAAELIQLAALAIRTGADAQLLSSQLSIHPSHGERLIKIFGHDAHEVCEPE
;
A
#
# COMPACT_ATOMS: atom_id res chain seq x y z
N LEU A 1 10.69 -0.23 -3.37
CA LEU A 1 11.58 0.39 -2.36
C LEU A 1 10.95 0.25 -0.98
N THR A 2 11.77 0.09 0.06
CA THR A 2 11.33 0.35 1.44
C THR A 2 11.49 1.84 1.76
N HIS A 3 10.85 2.35 2.82
CA HIS A 3 11.03 3.75 3.23
C HIS A 3 12.51 4.09 3.51
N ALA A 4 13.18 3.24 4.30
CA ALA A 4 14.60 3.41 4.60
C ALA A 4 15.48 3.44 3.33
N GLU A 5 15.14 2.64 2.33
CA GLU A 5 15.85 2.64 1.05
C GLU A 5 15.59 3.90 0.22
N ALA A 6 14.36 4.43 0.26
CA ALA A 6 14.03 5.70 -0.40
C ALA A 6 14.83 6.86 0.22
N LEU A 7 14.86 6.94 1.56
CA LEU A 7 15.67 7.94 2.28
C LEU A 7 17.17 7.82 1.96
N ARG A 8 17.73 6.60 2.01
CA ARG A 8 19.14 6.36 1.65
C ARG A 8 19.50 6.80 0.23
N ARG A 9 18.54 6.75 -0.68
CA ARG A 9 18.70 7.15 -2.08
C ARG A 9 18.38 8.63 -2.34
N GLY A 10 18.01 9.40 -1.31
CA GLY A 10 17.59 10.80 -1.47
C GLY A 10 16.30 10.97 -2.27
N VAL A 11 15.45 9.94 -2.31
CA VAL A 11 14.16 9.99 -3.01
C VAL A 11 13.13 10.64 -2.09
N LYS A 12 12.55 11.76 -2.52
CA LYS A 12 11.38 12.37 -1.85
C LYS A 12 10.21 11.41 -1.93
N CYS A 13 9.64 11.01 -0.80
CA CYS A 13 8.57 10.02 -0.77
C CYS A 13 7.55 10.24 0.33
N HIS A 14 6.34 9.77 0.08
CA HIS A 14 5.28 9.64 1.08
C HIS A 14 5.16 8.18 1.51
N VAL A 15 4.78 7.96 2.76
CA VAL A 15 4.60 6.61 3.30
C VAL A 15 3.19 6.46 3.86
N ALA A 16 2.51 5.40 3.45
CA ALA A 16 1.27 4.95 4.06
C ALA A 16 1.51 3.64 4.80
N SER A 17 1.01 3.53 6.02
CA SER A 17 1.05 2.28 6.79
C SER A 17 -0.33 1.99 7.36
N HIS A 18 -0.72 0.73 7.38
CA HIS A 18 -2.02 0.34 7.87
C HIS A 18 -2.01 -1.04 8.49
N ASP A 19 -2.58 -1.13 9.68
CA ASP A 19 -2.86 -2.38 10.36
C ASP A 19 -4.03 -3.10 9.67
N LEU A 20 -4.01 -4.43 9.64
CA LEU A 20 -5.12 -5.23 9.12
C LEU A 20 -6.14 -5.65 10.18
N ALA A 21 -5.81 -5.43 11.46
CA ALA A 21 -6.67 -5.73 12.59
C ALA A 21 -8.05 -5.10 12.40
N GLY A 22 -9.09 -5.93 12.59
CA GLY A 22 -10.47 -5.49 12.46
C GLY A 22 -11.00 -5.37 11.03
N ALA A 23 -10.22 -5.70 9.99
CA ALA A 23 -10.74 -5.80 8.62
C ALA A 23 -11.88 -6.82 8.56
N SER A 24 -13.03 -6.46 7.98
CA SER A 24 -14.25 -7.28 7.99
C SER A 24 -14.02 -8.70 7.47
N ASN A 25 -13.29 -8.83 6.36
CA ASN A 25 -12.93 -10.13 5.81
C ASN A 25 -12.05 -10.94 6.77
N GLY A 26 -10.99 -10.33 7.31
CA GLY A 26 -10.10 -10.97 8.27
C GLY A 26 -10.85 -11.42 9.52
N ARG A 27 -11.77 -10.60 10.05
CA ARG A 27 -12.63 -10.96 11.19
C ARG A 27 -13.54 -12.15 10.87
N ALA A 28 -14.06 -12.21 9.64
CA ALA A 28 -14.92 -13.30 9.21
C ALA A 28 -14.15 -14.61 9.02
N THR A 29 -12.89 -14.56 8.59
CA THR A 29 -12.05 -15.74 8.35
C THR A 29 -11.16 -16.13 9.52
N GLY A 30 -10.99 -15.25 10.52
CA GLY A 30 -9.99 -15.40 11.59
C GLY A 30 -8.58 -14.94 11.20
N GLU A 31 -8.43 -14.30 10.03
CA GLU A 31 -7.16 -13.89 9.43
C GLU A 31 -7.03 -12.35 9.39
N ASP A 32 -7.22 -11.67 10.53
CA ASP A 32 -7.14 -10.19 10.62
C ASP A 32 -5.77 -9.67 11.09
N GLY A 33 -4.78 -10.53 11.21
CA GLY A 33 -3.41 -10.15 11.56
C GLY A 33 -2.63 -9.55 10.38
N GLY A 34 -1.71 -8.63 10.70
CA GLY A 34 -0.68 -8.16 9.78
C GLY A 34 -0.77 -6.68 9.44
N CYS A 35 -0.01 -6.26 8.43
CA CYS A 35 0.10 -4.86 8.06
C CYS A 35 0.46 -4.67 6.58
N LEU A 36 0.17 -3.46 6.10
CA LEU A 36 0.50 -2.95 4.79
C LEU A 36 1.36 -1.71 4.95
N LYS A 37 2.41 -1.57 4.13
CA LYS A 37 3.21 -0.35 4.03
C LYS A 37 3.53 -0.03 2.58
N LEU A 38 3.17 1.16 2.14
CA LEU A 38 3.40 1.65 0.79
C LEU A 38 4.35 2.86 0.82
N VAL A 39 5.16 2.96 -0.22
CA VAL A 39 6.06 4.09 -0.46
C VAL A 39 5.67 4.69 -1.81
N PHE A 40 5.35 5.97 -1.82
CA PHE A 40 4.96 6.72 -3.00
C PHE A 40 6.00 7.77 -3.34
N ASP A 41 6.14 8.09 -4.61
CA ASP A 41 6.95 9.22 -5.05
C ASP A 41 6.34 10.54 -4.56
N GLY A 42 7.17 11.44 -4.05
CA GLY A 42 6.71 12.67 -3.42
C GLY A 42 6.04 13.66 -4.37
N ALA A 43 6.37 13.61 -5.67
CA ALA A 43 5.87 14.56 -6.67
C ALA A 43 4.80 13.96 -7.58
N THR A 44 4.94 12.68 -7.93
CA THR A 44 4.08 12.00 -8.91
C THR A 44 3.09 11.03 -8.28
N GLU A 45 3.23 10.74 -6.97
CA GLU A 45 2.38 9.81 -6.23
C GLU A 45 2.38 8.39 -6.83
N LYS A 46 3.38 8.07 -7.65
CA LYS A 46 3.60 6.72 -8.18
C LYS A 46 4.04 5.79 -7.07
N VAL A 47 3.55 4.56 -7.10
CA VAL A 47 3.98 3.54 -6.14
C VAL A 47 5.44 3.16 -6.42
N LEU A 48 6.32 3.43 -5.46
CA LEU A 48 7.73 3.06 -5.50
C LEU A 48 8.00 1.74 -4.77
N GLY A 49 7.13 1.33 -3.86
CA GLY A 49 7.24 0.05 -3.19
C GLY A 49 6.08 -0.28 -2.28
N VAL A 50 5.89 -1.57 -2.05
CA VAL A 50 4.87 -2.13 -1.17
C VAL A 50 5.53 -3.20 -0.31
N GLN A 51 5.18 -3.23 0.97
CA GLN A 51 5.50 -4.28 1.92
C GLN A 51 4.19 -4.77 2.52
N MET A 52 4.02 -6.08 2.65
CA MET A 52 2.78 -6.68 3.13
C MET A 52 3.08 -7.89 4.00
N VAL A 53 2.42 -7.94 5.15
CA VAL A 53 2.29 -9.12 5.99
C VAL A 53 0.79 -9.36 6.14
N SER A 54 0.28 -10.44 5.59
CA SER A 54 -1.13 -10.82 5.66
C SER A 54 -1.31 -12.26 5.18
N TRP A 55 -2.46 -12.86 5.48
CA TRP A 55 -2.84 -14.16 4.93
C TRP A 55 -2.79 -14.22 3.40
N ALA A 56 -3.21 -13.15 2.73
CA ALA A 56 -3.27 -13.06 1.26
C ALA A 56 -2.05 -12.36 0.63
N ALA A 57 -0.93 -12.21 1.35
CA ALA A 57 0.17 -11.36 0.90
C ALA A 57 0.77 -11.78 -0.44
N ALA A 58 0.96 -13.09 -0.66
CA ALA A 58 1.52 -13.62 -1.90
C ALA A 58 0.64 -13.35 -3.13
N GLU A 59 -0.68 -13.37 -2.95
CA GLU A 59 -1.63 -13.07 -4.03
C GLU A 59 -1.69 -11.56 -4.32
N LEU A 60 -1.77 -10.75 -3.28
CA LEU A 60 -1.95 -9.31 -3.41
C LEU A 60 -0.67 -8.58 -3.86
N ILE A 61 0.52 -9.06 -3.49
CA ILE A 61 1.78 -8.41 -3.86
C ILE A 61 2.02 -8.41 -5.38
N GLN A 62 1.43 -9.35 -6.12
CA GLN A 62 1.54 -9.41 -7.58
C GLN A 62 0.83 -8.22 -8.24
N LEU A 63 -0.28 -7.73 -7.67
CA LEU A 63 -0.97 -6.53 -8.12
C LEU A 63 -0.12 -5.27 -7.86
N ALA A 64 0.53 -5.21 -6.70
CA ALA A 64 1.48 -4.14 -6.38
C ALA A 64 2.68 -4.13 -7.34
N ALA A 65 3.21 -5.31 -7.70
CA ALA A 65 4.27 -5.43 -8.69
C ALA A 65 3.84 -4.90 -10.07
N LEU A 66 2.60 -5.17 -10.48
CA LEU A 66 2.03 -4.60 -11.70
C LEU A 66 1.93 -3.09 -11.63
N ALA A 67 1.39 -2.54 -10.53
CA ALA A 67 1.27 -1.10 -10.31
C ALA A 67 2.63 -0.36 -10.42
N ILE A 68 3.68 -0.93 -9.82
CA ILE A 68 5.04 -0.38 -9.92
C ILE A 68 5.54 -0.46 -11.36
N ARG A 69 5.35 -1.60 -12.05
CA ARG A 69 5.81 -1.79 -13.43
C ARG A 69 5.13 -0.86 -14.44
N THR A 70 3.87 -0.53 -14.23
CA THR A 70 3.12 0.38 -15.11
C THR A 70 3.30 1.84 -14.72
N GLY A 71 3.92 2.12 -13.57
CA GLY A 71 4.06 3.47 -13.03
C GLY A 71 2.72 4.08 -12.64
N ALA A 72 1.79 3.25 -12.14
CA ALA A 72 0.49 3.70 -11.66
C ALA A 72 0.64 4.63 -10.45
N ASP A 73 -0.10 5.73 -10.48
CA ASP A 73 -0.23 6.65 -9.36
C ASP A 73 -1.32 6.20 -8.39
N ALA A 74 -1.28 6.78 -7.19
CA ALA A 74 -2.24 6.52 -6.13
C ALA A 74 -3.69 6.77 -6.55
N GLN A 75 -3.95 7.84 -7.31
CA GLN A 75 -5.29 8.20 -7.78
C GLN A 75 -5.90 7.12 -8.66
N LEU A 76 -5.14 6.62 -9.64
CA LEU A 76 -5.58 5.53 -10.50
C LEU A 76 -5.89 4.29 -9.67
N LEU A 77 -5.00 3.92 -8.74
CA LEU A 77 -5.15 2.71 -7.95
C LEU A 77 -6.31 2.80 -6.94
N SER A 78 -6.54 3.96 -6.34
CA SER A 78 -7.66 4.19 -5.42
C SER A 78 -9.01 4.30 -6.13
N SER A 79 -9.01 4.62 -7.43
CA SER A 79 -10.25 4.67 -8.24
C SER A 79 -10.84 3.29 -8.54
N GLN A 80 -10.10 2.21 -8.22
CA GLN A 80 -10.56 0.85 -8.47
C GLN A 80 -11.75 0.47 -7.58
N LEU A 81 -12.76 -0.17 -8.18
CA LEU A 81 -13.89 -0.70 -7.42
C LEU A 81 -13.43 -1.87 -6.53
N SER A 82 -13.52 -1.66 -5.22
CA SER A 82 -13.18 -2.70 -4.25
C SER A 82 -14.33 -3.67 -4.04
N ILE A 83 -14.03 -4.97 -4.06
CA ILE A 83 -14.96 -6.01 -3.62
C ILE A 83 -14.99 -6.02 -2.09
N HIS A 84 -16.19 -5.98 -1.50
CA HIS A 84 -16.39 -6.01 -0.06
C HIS A 84 -17.32 -7.16 0.36
N PRO A 85 -16.98 -7.92 1.42
CA PRO A 85 -15.68 -7.95 2.10
C PRO A 85 -14.64 -8.75 1.29
N SER A 86 -13.39 -8.30 1.22
CA SER A 86 -12.30 -9.10 0.64
C SER A 86 -10.94 -8.77 1.24
N HIS A 87 -9.98 -9.70 1.19
CA HIS A 87 -8.60 -9.41 1.62
C HIS A 87 -7.96 -8.26 0.82
N GLY A 88 -8.33 -8.11 -0.46
CA GLY A 88 -7.79 -7.07 -1.34
C GLY A 88 -8.32 -5.66 -1.05
N GLU A 89 -9.44 -5.53 -0.33
CA GLU A 89 -10.08 -4.22 -0.12
C GLU A 89 -9.17 -3.23 0.59
N ARG A 90 -8.35 -3.71 1.54
CA ARG A 90 -7.48 -2.85 2.33
C ARG A 90 -6.30 -2.34 1.50
N LEU A 91 -5.80 -3.16 0.56
CA LEU A 91 -4.78 -2.74 -0.39
C LEU A 91 -5.33 -1.63 -1.31
N ILE A 92 -6.57 -1.76 -1.77
CA ILE A 92 -7.19 -0.73 -2.61
C ILE A 92 -7.39 0.57 -1.82
N LYS A 93 -7.92 0.47 -0.59
CA LYS A 93 -8.16 1.64 0.28
C LYS A 93 -6.88 2.38 0.64
N ILE A 94 -5.79 1.68 0.94
CA ILE A 94 -4.52 2.34 1.33
C ILE A 94 -3.85 3.09 0.17
N PHE A 95 -4.21 2.80 -1.09
CA PHE A 95 -3.79 3.66 -2.21
C PHE A 95 -4.42 5.06 -2.13
N GLY A 96 -5.58 5.22 -1.48
CA GLY A 96 -6.37 6.45 -1.45
C GLY A 96 -5.94 7.56 -0.48
N HIS A 97 -4.70 7.54 0.02
CA HIS A 97 -4.11 8.65 0.82
C HIS A 97 -4.71 8.98 2.20
N ASP A 98 -5.64 8.19 2.74
CA ASP A 98 -6.27 8.48 4.05
C ASP A 98 -5.28 8.44 5.27
N ALA A 99 -4.02 8.04 5.08
CA ALA A 99 -3.01 7.97 6.14
C ALA A 99 -1.56 8.15 5.62
N HIS A 100 -1.23 9.31 5.05
CA HIS A 100 0.14 9.62 4.62
C HIS A 100 0.93 10.41 5.67
N GLU A 101 2.12 9.94 5.99
CA GLU A 101 3.19 10.75 6.58
C GLU A 101 4.08 11.24 5.44
N VAL A 102 4.19 12.56 5.30
CA VAL A 102 5.06 13.22 4.31
C VAL A 102 6.48 13.21 4.86
N CYS A 103 7.42 12.58 4.14
CA CYS A 103 8.83 12.60 4.51
C CYS A 103 9.60 13.49 3.52
N GLU A 104 9.97 14.69 3.97
CA GLU A 104 10.95 15.53 3.28
C GLU A 104 12.36 15.02 3.65
N PRO A 105 13.24 14.72 2.68
CA PRO A 105 14.65 14.49 2.99
C PRO A 105 15.28 15.80 3.45
N GLU A 106 16.14 15.72 4.48
CA GLU A 106 16.96 16.84 4.97
C GLU A 106 17.91 17.38 3.89
#